data_AF-A0A945XE03-F1
#
_entry.id   AF-A0A945XE03-F1
#
_cell.length_a   1.000
_cell.length_b   1.000
_cell.length_c   1.000
_cell.angle_alpha   90.00
_cell.angle_beta   90.00
_cell.angle_gamma   90.00
#
_symmetry.space_group_name_H-M   'P 1'
#
loop_
_entity.id
_entity.type
_entity.pdbx_description
1 polymer ?
#
loop_
_entity_poly.entity_id
_entity_poly.type
_entity_poly.pdbx_seq_one_letter_code
_entity_poly.pdbx_strand_id
1 'polypeptide(L)'
;MGFQCGIVGLPNVGKSTLFNALTATAAAEAANYPFCTVEPNAGRVSVPDERMAIIAGLAKSESLVPAQLEFLDIAGLVAGASKGEGLGNQFLGHIREVSAIAHVLRCF
;
A
#
# COMPACT_ATOMS: atom_id res chain seq x y z
N MET A 1 -13.55 -7.18 4.26
CA MET A 1 -12.14 -7.17 4.69
C MET A 1 -11.29 -7.34 3.45
N GLY A 2 -10.62 -6.27 3.01
CA GLY A 2 -9.69 -6.31 1.87
C GLY A 2 -8.28 -6.65 2.38
N PHE A 3 -7.42 -7.17 1.49
CA PHE A 3 -6.03 -7.42 1.82
C PHE A 3 -5.26 -6.09 1.84
N GLN A 4 -4.71 -5.74 3.00
CA GLN A 4 -3.96 -4.51 3.21
C GLN A 4 -2.50 -4.82 3.55
N CYS A 5 -1.57 -4.22 2.83
CA CYS A 5 -0.13 -4.36 3.05
C CYS A 5 0.47 -3.07 3.58
N GLY A 6 1.00 -3.10 4.81
CA GLY A 6 1.70 -1.97 5.40
C GLY A 6 3.16 -1.91 4.95
N ILE A 7 3.59 -0.80 4.36
CA ILE A 7 4.99 -0.56 4.05
C ILE A 7 5.68 0.04 5.28
N VAL A 8 6.70 -0.63 5.78
CA VAL A 8 7.47 -0.20 6.96
C VAL A 8 8.96 -0.10 6.63
N GLY A 9 9.68 0.69 7.41
CA GLY A 9 11.13 0.83 7.30
C GLY A 9 11.65 1.96 8.17
N LEU A 10 12.98 2.03 8.30
CA LEU A 10 13.63 3.15 8.97
C LEU A 10 13.48 4.45 8.15
N PRO A 11 13.71 5.63 8.75
CA PRO A 11 13.82 6.87 7.99
C PRO A 11 14.86 6.75 6.85
N ASN A 12 14.56 7.38 5.71
CA ASN A 12 15.46 7.49 4.56
C ASN A 12 15.85 6.17 3.85
N VAL A 13 15.08 5.08 4.02
CA VAL A 13 15.29 3.82 3.27
C VAL A 13 14.65 3.78 1.88
N GLY A 14 13.97 4.86 1.46
CA GLY A 14 13.25 4.93 0.19
C GLY A 14 11.78 4.51 0.24
N LYS A 15 11.20 4.37 1.45
CA LYS A 15 9.79 3.99 1.64
C LYS A 15 8.80 4.85 0.85
N SER A 16 8.88 6.18 0.99
CA SER A 16 7.97 7.09 0.28
C SER A 16 8.20 7.10 -1.23
N THR A 17 9.45 6.87 -1.68
CA THR A 17 9.76 6.72 -3.11
C THR A 17 9.10 5.48 -3.68
N LEU A 18 9.18 4.34 -2.98
CA LEU A 18 8.52 3.09 -3.38
C LEU A 18 6.99 3.25 -3.38
N PHE A 19 6.42 3.82 -2.32
CA PHE A 19 4.98 4.06 -2.22
C PHE A 19 4.48 4.95 -3.38
N ASN A 20 5.16 6.06 -3.65
CA ASN A 20 4.80 6.94 -4.75
C ASN A 20 4.92 6.26 -6.12
N ALA A 21 5.91 5.38 -6.31
CA ALA A 21 6.03 4.62 -7.55
C ALA A 21 4.85 3.64 -7.73
N LEU A 22 4.47 2.94 -6.66
CA LEU A 22 3.33 2.02 -6.64
C LEU A 22 1.99 2.75 -6.87
N THR A 23 1.81 3.93 -6.29
CA THR A 23 0.58 4.71 -6.44
C THR A 23 0.54 5.52 -7.73
N ALA A 24 1.67 5.94 -8.29
CA ALA A 24 1.72 6.60 -9.59
C ALA A 24 1.24 5.69 -10.72
N THR A 25 1.53 4.39 -10.66
CA THR A 25 0.96 3.40 -11.59
C THR A 25 -0.57 3.27 -11.48
N ALA A 26 -1.15 3.62 -10.33
CA ALA A 26 -2.59 3.54 -10.08
C ALA A 26 -3.33 4.89 -10.20
N ALA A 27 -2.62 6.02 -10.09
CA ALA A 27 -3.18 7.36 -10.29
C ALA A 27 -3.73 7.56 -11.72
N ALA A 28 -3.35 6.69 -12.67
CA ALA A 28 -3.97 6.61 -14.00
C ALA A 28 -5.40 6.03 -14.00
N GLU A 29 -5.81 5.32 -12.95
CA GLU A 29 -7.13 4.67 -12.82
C GLU A 29 -7.99 5.21 -11.65
N ALA A 30 -7.51 6.22 -10.92
CA ALA A 30 -8.14 6.67 -9.68
C ALA A 30 -9.37 7.58 -9.93
N ALA A 31 -10.57 7.01 -9.76
CA ALA A 31 -11.79 7.78 -9.55
C ALA A 31 -11.73 8.46 -8.16
N ASN A 32 -12.00 9.76 -8.12
CA ASN A 32 -12.05 10.57 -6.90
C ASN A 32 -13.18 10.08 -5.97
N TYR A 33 -12.83 9.49 -4.83
CA TYR A 33 -13.76 9.29 -3.73
C TYR A 33 -13.50 10.36 -2.67
N PRO A 34 -14.40 11.35 -2.51
CA PRO A 34 -14.26 12.37 -1.48
C PRO A 34 -14.53 11.75 -0.12
N PHE A 35 -13.84 12.24 0.92
CA PHE A 35 -13.91 11.88 2.36
C PHE A 35 -12.74 11.03 2.90
N CYS A 36 -11.55 11.60 3.05
CA CYS A 36 -10.56 11.11 4.02
C CYS A 36 -9.88 12.30 4.73
N THR A 37 -10.17 12.44 6.02
CA THR A 37 -9.48 13.32 6.98
C THR A 37 -8.42 12.50 7.73
N VAL A 38 -7.14 12.90 7.63
CA VAL A 38 -6.02 12.47 8.49
C VAL A 38 -5.78 10.94 8.56
N GLU A 39 -5.89 10.24 7.43
CA GLU A 39 -5.59 8.81 7.32
C GLU A 39 -4.18 8.57 6.74
N PRO A 40 -3.49 7.46 7.10
CA PRO A 40 -2.24 7.07 6.45
C PRO A 40 -2.42 7.04 4.93
N ASN A 41 -1.38 7.41 4.18
CA ASN A 41 -1.47 7.43 2.72
C ASN A 41 -1.79 6.00 2.25
N ALA A 42 -3.00 5.80 1.75
CA ALA A 42 -3.46 4.54 1.20
C ALA A 42 -3.42 4.62 -0.32
N GLY A 43 -2.99 3.53 -0.96
CA GLY A 43 -2.90 3.43 -2.41
C GLY A 43 -3.31 2.05 -2.88
N ARG A 44 -4.20 1.97 -3.87
CA ARG A 44 -4.59 0.70 -4.48
C ARG A 44 -3.78 0.45 -5.73
N VAL A 45 -3.36 -0.78 -5.96
CA VAL A 45 -2.56 -1.18 -7.11
C VAL A 45 -3.15 -2.44 -7.71
N SER A 46 -3.37 -2.42 -9.02
CA SER A 46 -3.80 -3.57 -9.81
C SER A 46 -2.74 -4.66 -9.78
N VAL A 47 -3.14 -5.89 -9.45
CA VAL A 47 -2.24 -7.05 -9.46
C VAL A 47 -1.98 -7.46 -10.91
N PRO A 48 -0.72 -7.45 -11.38
CA PRO A 48 -0.40 -7.84 -12.75
C PRO A 48 -0.59 -9.36 -12.92
N ASP A 49 -1.48 -9.75 -13.84
CA ASP A 49 -1.74 -11.16 -14.17
C ASP A 49 -1.99 -11.33 -15.68
N GLU A 50 -1.00 -11.86 -16.39
CA GLU A 50 -1.06 -12.10 -17.84
C GLU A 50 -2.19 -13.07 -18.23
N ARG A 51 -2.61 -13.95 -17.33
CA ARG A 51 -3.67 -14.93 -17.58
C ARG A 51 -5.01 -14.26 -17.81
N MET A 52 -5.23 -13.09 -17.22
CA MET A 52 -6.48 -12.35 -17.37
C MET A 52 -6.73 -11.94 -18.81
N ALA A 53 -5.69 -11.49 -19.53
CA ALA A 53 -5.81 -11.10 -20.94
C ALA A 53 -6.17 -12.32 -21.81
N ILE A 54 -5.57 -13.48 -21.53
CA ILE A 54 -5.85 -14.73 -22.23
C ILE A 54 -7.31 -15.15 -22.02
N ILE A 55 -7.76 -15.18 -20.77
CA ILE A 55 -9.14 -15.58 -20.43
C ILE A 55 -10.16 -14.59 -21.01
N ALA A 56 -9.90 -13.28 -20.90
CA ALA A 56 -10.76 -12.25 -21.47
C ALA A 56 -10.88 -12.39 -22.99
N GLY A 57 -9.79 -12.73 -23.69
CA GLY A 57 -9.81 -13.00 -25.12
C GLY A 57 -10.61 -14.26 -25.49
N LEU A 58 -10.48 -15.33 -24.72
CA LEU A 58 -11.25 -16.57 -24.92
C LEU A 58 -12.74 -16.38 -24.64
N ALA A 59 -13.09 -15.65 -23.58
CA ALA A 59 -14.45 -15.39 -23.15
C ALA A 59 -15.12 -14.22 -23.90
N LYS A 60 -14.34 -13.45 -24.69
CA LYS A 60 -14.76 -12.20 -25.34
C LYS A 60 -15.35 -11.19 -24.35
N SER A 61 -14.69 -11.04 -23.20
CA SER A 61 -15.12 -10.12 -22.15
C SER A 61 -15.04 -8.66 -22.62
N GLU A 62 -16.06 -7.86 -22.30
CA GLU A 62 -16.11 -6.43 -22.65
C GLU A 62 -15.09 -5.60 -21.84
N SER A 63 -14.79 -6.03 -20.62
CA SER A 63 -13.86 -5.34 -19.72
C SER A 63 -13.02 -6.33 -18.92
N LEU A 64 -11.86 -5.86 -18.48
CA LEU A 64 -10.92 -6.58 -17.62
C LEU A 64 -10.87 -5.87 -16.27
N VAL A 65 -11.23 -6.58 -15.20
CA VAL A 65 -11.24 -6.04 -13.84
C VAL A 65 -10.19 -6.78 -13.02
N PRO A 66 -8.98 -6.23 -12.85
CA PRO A 66 -7.92 -6.90 -12.11
C PRO A 66 -8.21 -6.94 -10.61
N ALA A 67 -7.60 -7.91 -9.92
CA ALA A 67 -7.57 -7.90 -8.47
C ALA A 67 -6.79 -6.66 -7.99
N GLN A 68 -7.29 -6.04 -6.93
CA GLN A 68 -6.70 -4.83 -6.35
C GLN A 68 -6.02 -5.17 -5.03
N LEU A 69 -4.82 -4.63 -4.82
CA LEU A 69 -4.09 -4.72 -3.56
C LEU A 69 -3.95 -3.33 -2.95
N GLU A 70 -4.21 -3.20 -1.65
CA GLU A 70 -4.13 -1.92 -0.96
C GLU A 70 -2.82 -1.83 -0.16
N PHE A 71 -2.05 -0.79 -0.42
CA PHE A 71 -0.84 -0.45 0.31
C PHE A 71 -1.09 0.72 1.25
N LEU A 72 -0.61 0.61 2.48
CA LEU A 72 -0.61 1.70 3.46
C LEU A 72 0.83 2.13 3.69
N ASP A 73 1.11 3.43 3.51
CA ASP A 73 2.39 4.01 3.92
C ASP A 73 2.40 4.26 5.43
N ILE A 74 3.01 3.35 6.18
CA ILE A 74 3.13 3.50 7.62
C ILE A 74 4.30 4.46 7.91
N ALA A 75 4.09 5.44 8.78
CA ALA A 75 5.12 6.39 9.19
C ALA A 75 6.40 5.66 9.67
N GLY A 76 7.57 6.27 9.51
CA GLY A 76 8.85 5.62 9.81
C GLY A 76 8.95 5.14 11.27
N LEU A 77 9.59 3.99 11.47
CA LEU A 77 9.78 3.40 12.79
C LEU A 77 10.76 4.29 13.60
N VAL A 78 10.25 4.96 14.64
CA VAL A 78 11.06 5.79 15.54
C VAL A 78 11.50 4.94 16.74
N ALA A 79 12.77 5.06 17.13
CA ALA A 79 13.27 4.41 18.34
C ALA A 79 12.44 4.84 19.56
N GLY A 80 12.09 3.88 20.42
CA GLY A 80 11.25 4.15 21.60
C GLY A 80 9.75 3.94 21.40
N ALA A 81 9.30 3.54 20.21
CA ALA A 81 7.88 3.32 19.93
C ALA A 81 7.18 2.34 20.88
N SER A 82 7.90 1.32 21.37
CA SER A 82 7.40 0.32 22.31
C SER A 82 7.35 0.79 23.78
N LYS A 83 7.93 1.97 24.09
CA LYS A 83 7.99 2.52 25.46
C LYS A 83 6.91 3.57 25.73
N GLY A 84 6.05 3.87 24.75
CA GLY A 84 4.93 4.80 24.90
C GLY A 84 5.31 6.29 24.90
N GLU A 85 6.58 6.63 24.66
CA GLU A 85 7.02 8.02 24.47
C GLU A 85 6.67 8.47 23.02
N GLY A 86 5.54 9.17 22.85
CA GLY A 86 5.17 9.84 21.59
C GLY A 86 4.37 9.02 20.55
N LEU A 87 4.63 9.29 19.26
CA LEU A 87 3.93 8.77 18.05
C LEU A 87 4.03 7.24 17.84
N GLY A 88 4.75 6.51 18.71
CA GLY A 88 5.03 5.09 18.55
C GLY A 88 3.84 4.14 18.74
N ASN A 89 2.90 4.49 19.61
CA ASN A 89 1.68 3.69 19.78
C ASN A 89 0.75 3.78 18.56
N GLN A 90 0.73 4.93 17.88
CA GLN A 90 -0.02 5.10 16.63
C GLN A 90 0.62 4.26 15.51
N PHE A 91 1.95 4.22 15.45
CA PHE A 91 2.68 3.35 14.54
C PHE A 91 2.33 1.86 14.73
N LEU A 92 2.37 1.37 15.98
CA LEU A 92 1.99 -0.01 16.29
C LEU A 92 0.50 -0.28 16.04
N GLY A 93 -0.36 0.72 16.21
CA GLY A 93 -1.77 0.68 15.83
C GLY A 93 -1.96 0.41 14.34
N HIS A 94 -1.33 1.21 13.48
CA HIS A 94 -1.40 1.03 12.03
C HIS A 94 -0.85 -0.33 11.57
N ILE A 95 0.20 -0.85 12.23
CA ILE A 95 0.71 -2.20 11.93
C ILE A 95 -0.32 -3.29 12.26
N ARG A 96 -1.12 -3.13 13.31
CA ARG A 96 -2.14 -4.12 13.68
C ARG A 96 -3.33 -4.13 12.74
N GLU A 97 -3.55 -3.04 12.00
CA GLU A 97 -4.66 -2.90 11.06
C GLU A 97 -4.37 -3.56 9.70
N VAL A 98 -3.09 -3.79 9.37
CA VAL A 98 -2.70 -4.40 8.09
C VAL A 98 -2.66 -5.94 8.15
N SER A 99 -2.93 -6.56 7.01
CA SER A 99 -2.89 -8.03 6.84
C SER A 99 -1.47 -8.57 6.60
N ALA A 100 -0.59 -7.73 6.05
CA ALA A 100 0.79 -8.08 5.74
C ALA A 100 1.73 -6.88 5.91
N ILE A 101 3.03 -7.15 6.08
CA ILE A 101 4.06 -6.13 6.21
C ILE A 101 5.07 -6.27 5.07
N ALA A 102 5.31 -5.19 4.34
CA ALA A 102 6.41 -5.04 3.39
C ALA A 102 7.52 -4.21 4.04
N HIS A 103 8.61 -4.86 4.45
CA HIS A 103 9.73 -4.20 5.13
C HIS A 103 10.80 -3.75 4.13
N VAL A 104 10.95 -2.44 3.97
CA VAL A 104 11.94 -1.83 3.09
C VAL A 104 13.30 -1.75 3.79
N LEU A 105 14.30 -2.42 3.22
CA LEU A 105 15.68 -2.40 3.67
C LEU A 105 16.55 -1.69 2.64
N ARG A 106 17.40 -0.77 3.10
CA ARG A 106 18.35 -0.06 2.23
C ARG A 106 19.58 -0.94 1.98
N CYS A 107 19.89 -1.21 0.71
CA CYS A 107 21.00 -2.07 0.28
C CYS A 107 21.98 -1.36 -0.68
N PHE A 108 22.16 -0.04 -0.52
CA PHE A 108 23.07 0.80 -1.30
C PHE A 108 23.70 1.90 -0.45
#